data_AF-A0A532B7W0-F1
#
_entry.id   AF-A0A532B7W0-F1
#
_cell.length_a   1.000
_cell.length_b   1.000
_cell.length_c   1.000
_cell.angle_alpha   90.00
_cell.angle_beta   90.00
_cell.angle_gamma   90.00
#
_symmetry.space_group_name_H-M   'P 1'
#
loop_
_entity.id
_entity.type
_entity.pdbx_description
1 polymer ?
#
loop_
_entity_poly.entity_id
_entity_poly.type
_entity_poly.pdbx_seq_one_letter_code
_entity_poly.pdbx_strand_id
1 'polypeptide(L)' 'MDAIALKAMQAPLKEAYRDDASRALITLRAKGSIADQSIACKVETGRAIAIAGLHPATGGTGLELCS' A
#
# COMPACT_ATOMS: atom_id res chain seq x y z
N MET A 1 -6.11 -23.50 13.31
CA MET A 1 -4.68 -23.66 13.03
C MET A 1 -3.93 -23.47 14.34
N ASP A 2 -3.08 -24.42 14.72
CA ASP A 2 -2.29 -24.34 15.96
C ASP A 2 -0.94 -23.64 15.74
N ALA A 3 -0.24 -23.36 16.84
CA ALA A 3 1.02 -22.63 16.82
C ALA A 3 2.17 -23.41 16.14
N ILE A 4 2.13 -24.75 16.13
CA ILE A 4 3.15 -25.58 15.47
C ILE A 4 2.95 -25.50 13.96
N ALA A 5 1.71 -25.67 13.50
CA ALA A 5 1.34 -25.54 12.09
C ALA A 5 1.72 -24.15 11.54
N LEU A 6 1.45 -23.08 12.28
CA LEU A 6 1.82 -21.72 11.88
C LEU A 6 3.35 -21.53 11.79
N LYS A 7 4.10 -22.04 12.77
CA LYS A 7 5.58 -21.95 12.76
C LYS A 7 6.18 -22.72 11.59
N ALA A 8 5.65 -23.89 11.26
CA ALA A 8 6.07 -24.69 10.12
C ALA A 8 5.85 -23.92 8.79
N MET A 9 4.68 -23.29 8.62
CA MET A 9 4.40 -22.47 7.43
C MET A 9 5.31 -21.24 7.31
N GLN A 10 5.71 -20.63 8.44
CA GLN A 10 6.55 -19.43 8.44
C GLN A 10 8.06 -19.72 8.29
N ALA A 11 8.51 -20.93 8.60
CA ALA A 11 9.92 -21.31 8.59
C ALA A 11 10.66 -20.92 7.29
N PRO A 12 10.17 -21.26 6.08
CA PRO A 12 10.88 -20.92 4.83
C PRO A 12 10.94 -19.42 4.57
N LEU A 13 9.92 -18.65 4.97
CA LEU A 13 9.91 -17.19 4.84
C LEU A 13 10.93 -16.53 5.77
N LYS A 14 11.06 -17.05 6.99
CA LYS A 14 12.02 -16.55 7.98
C LYS A 14 13.45 -16.90 7.61
N GLU A 15 13.69 -18.09 7.06
CA GLU A 15 14.99 -18.50 6.53
C GLU A 15 15.40 -17.61 5.36
N ALA A 16 14.54 -17.46 4.36
CA ALA A 16 14.80 -16.58 3.21
C ALA A 16 15.11 -15.13 3.59
N TYR A 17 14.42 -14.58 4.62
CA TYR A 17 14.69 -13.23 5.12
C TYR A 17 16.01 -13.11 5.90
N ARG A 18 16.39 -14.16 6.65
CA ARG A 18 17.68 -14.17 7.37
C ARG A 18 18.86 -14.24 6.40
N ASP A 19 18.71 -15.02 5.33
CA ASP A 19 19.75 -15.16 4.31
C ASP A 19 19.87 -13.90 3.46
N ASP A 20 18.74 -13.31 3.08
CA ASP A 20 18.68 -12.08 2.29
C ASP A 20 17.48 -11.21 2.68
N ALA A 21 17.76 -10.16 3.45
CA ALA A 21 16.74 -9.22 3.90
C ALA A 21 16.02 -8.51 2.74
N SER A 22 16.65 -8.38 1.56
CA SER A 22 16.04 -7.73 0.39
C SER A 22 14.82 -8.51 -0.13
N ARG A 23 14.72 -9.81 0.15
CA ARG A 23 13.57 -10.65 -0.23
C ARG A 23 12.26 -10.28 0.46
N ALA A 24 12.31 -9.52 1.55
CA ALA A 24 11.13 -8.99 2.22
C ALA A 24 10.67 -7.63 1.65
N LEU A 25 11.39 -7.06 0.70
CA LEU A 25 11.01 -5.79 0.08
C LEU A 25 9.99 -6.03 -1.04
N ILE A 26 8.85 -5.34 -0.96
CA ILE A 26 7.84 -5.28 -2.03
C ILE A 26 7.72 -3.83 -2.48
N THR A 27 7.97 -3.58 -3.76
CA THR A 27 7.77 -2.25 -4.34
C THR A 27 6.33 -2.08 -4.79
N LEU A 28 5.58 -1.26 -4.06
CA LEU A 28 4.28 -0.78 -4.52
C LEU A 28 4.49 0.37 -5.51
N ARG A 29 3.74 0.36 -6.62
CA ARG A 29 3.76 1.44 -7.62
C ARG A 29 2.35 1.98 -7.76
N ALA A 30 2.23 3.30 -7.83
CA ALA A 30 1.01 3.99 -8.17
C ALA A 30 1.28 5.00 -9.28
N LYS A 31 0.32 5.18 -10.16
CA LYS A 31 0.30 6.25 -11.17
C LYS A 31 -0.96 7.06 -10.95
N GLY A 32 -0.84 8.36 -11.13
CA GLY A 32 -1.90 9.33 -10.92
C GLY A 32 -2.08 10.27 -12.10
N SER A 33 -3.33 10.69 -12.32
CA SER A 33 -3.70 11.78 -13.22
C SER A 33 -4.56 12.76 -12.45
N ILE A 34 -4.31 14.07 -12.61
CA ILE A 34 -5.15 15.13 -12.06
C ILE A 34 -6.38 15.28 -12.97
N ALA A 35 -7.56 15.43 -12.38
CA ALA A 35 -8.78 15.74 -13.14
C ALA A 35 -8.93 17.27 -13.28
N ASP A 36 -9.31 17.75 -14.46
CA ASP A 36 -9.43 19.19 -14.75
C ASP A 36 -10.42 19.94 -13.83
N GLN A 37 -11.32 19.22 -13.15
CA GLN A 37 -12.38 19.79 -12.30
C GLN A 37 -12.16 19.56 -10.79
N SER A 38 -11.14 18.79 -10.39
CA SER A 38 -10.79 18.58 -8.99
C SER A 38 -9.33 18.17 -8.83
N ILE A 39 -8.63 18.78 -7.87
CA ILE A 39 -7.25 18.40 -7.52
C ILE A 39 -7.29 17.09 -6.73
N ALA A 40 -7.57 16.00 -7.46
CA ALA A 40 -7.63 14.65 -6.96
C ALA A 40 -6.86 13.72 -7.90
N CYS A 41 -6.20 12.72 -7.31
CA CYS A 41 -5.34 11.76 -7.97
C CYS A 41 -5.94 10.36 -7.83
N LYS A 42 -6.14 9.65 -8.94
CA LYS A 42 -6.48 8.22 -8.91
C LYS A 42 -5.21 7.41 -8.67
N VAL A 43 -5.19 6.57 -7.65
CA VAL A 43 -4.04 5.77 -7.23
C VAL A 43 -4.38 4.29 -7.40
N GLU A 44 -3.66 3.60 -8.28
CA GLU A 44 -3.72 2.13 -8.37
C GLU A 44 -3.02 1.52 -7.14
N THR A 45 -3.78 0.78 -6.33
CA THR A 45 -3.25 0.01 -5.21
C THR A 45 -3.37 -1.48 -5.50
N GLY A 46 -2.63 -2.32 -4.77
CA GLY A 46 -2.70 -3.78 -4.91
C GLY A 46 -4.03 -4.43 -4.53
N ARG A 47 -5.05 -3.63 -4.15
CA ARG A 47 -6.43 -4.08 -3.88
C ARG A 47 -7.47 -3.46 -4.81
N ALA A 48 -7.37 -2.16 -5.12
CA ALA A 48 -8.30 -1.42 -5.97
C ALA A 48 -7.74 -0.04 -6.40
N ILE A 49 -8.40 0.63 -7.35
CA ILE A 49 -8.17 2.07 -7.59
C ILE A 49 -8.80 2.86 -6.44
N ALA A 50 -8.03 3.72 -5.80
CA ALA A 50 -8.50 4.62 -4.76
C ALA A 50 -8.25 6.08 -5.14
N ILE A 51 -9.06 7.01 -4.63
CA ILE A 51 -8.90 8.45 -4.89
C ILE A 51 -8.14 9.06 -3.72
N ALA A 52 -7.01 9.70 -4.02
CA ALA A 52 -6.29 10.57 -3.11
C ALA A 52 -6.61 12.03 -3.41
N GLY A 53 -6.79 12.84 -2.37
CA GLY A 53 -7.20 14.24 -2.48
C GLY A 53 -6.32 15.15 -1.64
N LEU A 54 -6.63 16.45 -1.65
CA LEU A 54 -5.93 17.44 -0.85
C LEU A 54 -6.31 17.34 0.62
N HIS A 55 -5.38 17.71 1.50
CA HIS A 55 -5.66 17.90 2.91
C HIS A 55 -6.62 19.10 3.12
N PRO A 56 -7.49 19.13 4.15
CA PRO A 56 -8.39 20.26 4.41
C PRO A 56 -7.65 21.58 4.56
N ALA A 57 -6.43 21.56 5.14
CA ALA A 57 -5.58 22.75 5.26
C ALA A 57 -5.12 23.34 3.92
N THR A 58 -5.26 22.59 2.81
CA THR A 58 -4.94 23.02 1.45
C THR A 58 -6.17 23.06 0.55
N GLY A 59 -7.38 23.02 1.12
CA GLY A 59 -8.65 23.18 0.39
C GLY A 59 -9.32 21.89 -0.07
N GLY A 60 -8.92 20.73 0.45
CA GLY A 60 -9.60 19.45 0.19
C GLY A 60 -10.77 19.15 1.13
N THR A 61 -11.48 18.05 0.85
CA THR A 61 -12.75 17.74 1.51
C THR A 61 -12.63 16.92 2.79
N GLY A 62 -11.49 16.29 3.07
CA GLY A 62 -11.37 15.32 4.18
C GLY A 62 -11.68 13.88 3.80
N LEU A 63 -12.26 13.64 2.62
CA LEU A 63 -12.92 12.36 2.28
C LEU A 63 -12.02 11.42 1.47
N GLU A 64 -11.03 11.95 0.78
CA GLU A 64 -10.11 11.18 -0.06
C GLU A 64 -8.88 10.68 0.72
N LEU A 65 -8.14 9.72 0.15
CA LEU A 65 -6.87 9.27 0.74
C LEU A 65 -5.86 10.42 0.82
N CYS A 66 -5.08 10.45 1.90
CA CYS A 66 -4.06 11.48 2.17
C CYS A 66 -4.62 12.91 2.30
N SER A 67 -5.95 13.03 2.40
CA SER A 67 -6.62 14.19 2.93
C SER A 67 -6.37 14.34 4.43
#